data_AF-C3Y6G3-F1
#
_entry.id   AF-C3Y6G3-F1
#
_cell.length_a   1.000
_cell.length_b   1.000
_cell.length_c   1.000
_cell.angle_alpha   90.00
_cell.angle_beta   90.00
_cell.angle_gamma   90.00
#
_symmetry.space_group_name_H-M   'P 1'
#
loop_
_entity.id
_entity.type
_entity.pdbx_description
1 polymer ?
#
loop_
_entity_poly.entity_id
_entity_poly.type
_entity_poly.pdbx_seq_one_letter_code
_entity_poly.pdbx_strand_id
1 'polypeptide(L)'
;MQFVSWMLVVSLLMSRDVRAYLVDHVSPRLPHRRTEISPIQQCLQSEAEAENVCEVFLCLELDDTCLIKGLYDLCVSFFRNTNNFSESGQEWIEGSFSCIAATLQQIVGPDLEDCDRLGSLVLTIEEECFSNYGICQMVRYNAGPLEASLASADIMTQKYVIDYP
;
A
#
# COMPACT_ATOMS: atom_id res chain seq x y z
N MET A 1 67.42 11.31 4.06
CA MET A 1 66.49 12.12 3.25
C MET A 1 65.31 11.33 2.65
N GLN A 2 65.39 10.00 2.50
CA GLN A 2 64.30 9.19 1.92
C GLN A 2 63.05 9.06 2.82
N PHE A 3 63.22 8.98 4.15
CA PHE A 3 62.09 8.80 5.09
C PHE A 3 61.10 9.98 5.12
N VAL A 4 61.56 11.21 4.93
CA VAL A 4 60.70 12.41 4.96
C VAL A 4 59.75 12.40 3.75
N SER A 5 60.20 11.88 2.61
CA SER A 5 59.39 11.76 1.39
C SER A 5 58.22 10.79 1.59
N TRP A 6 58.47 9.62 2.18
CA TRP A 6 57.42 8.64 2.47
C TRP A 6 56.42 9.16 3.50
N MET A 7 56.87 9.88 4.53
CA MET A 7 55.98 10.48 5.53
C MET A 7 55.08 11.56 4.92
N LEU A 8 55.57 12.35 3.95
CA LEU A 8 54.76 13.32 3.22
C LEU A 8 53.73 12.64 2.30
N VAL A 9 54.12 11.57 1.61
CA VAL A 9 53.20 10.80 0.75
C VAL A 9 52.10 10.15 1.60
N VAL A 10 52.44 9.55 2.75
CA VAL A 10 51.45 8.97 3.67
C VAL A 10 50.54 10.07 4.26
N SER A 11 51.09 11.22 4.62
CA SER A 11 50.29 12.35 5.13
C SER A 11 49.36 12.93 4.07
N LEU A 12 49.77 12.97 2.80
CA LEU A 12 48.91 13.38 1.69
C LEU A 12 47.78 12.37 1.45
N LEU A 13 48.08 11.06 1.48
CA LEU A 13 47.05 10.01 1.35
C LEU A 13 46.05 10.00 2.52
N MET A 14 46.49 10.40 3.71
CA MET A 14 45.65 10.54 4.90
C MET A 14 45.04 11.95 5.05
N SER A 15 45.33 12.87 4.13
CA SER A 15 44.72 14.20 4.12
C SER A 15 43.24 14.08 3.78
N ARG A 16 42.42 14.79 4.54
CA ARG A 16 40.97 14.83 4.34
C ARG A 16 40.60 15.33 2.94
N ASP A 17 41.40 16.22 2.36
CA ASP A 17 41.17 16.80 1.03
C ASP A 17 41.43 15.78 -0.09
N VAL A 18 42.49 14.99 0.02
CA VAL A 18 42.80 13.92 -0.95
C VAL A 18 41.80 12.78 -0.82
N ARG A 19 41.39 12.45 0.41
CA ARG A 19 40.32 11.48 0.66
C ARG A 19 38.99 11.94 0.08
N ALA A 20 38.65 13.23 0.20
CA ALA A 20 37.45 13.80 -0.42
C ALA A 20 37.53 13.77 -1.95
N TYR A 21 38.69 14.13 -2.53
CA TYR A 21 38.92 14.09 -3.98
C TYR A 21 38.85 12.67 -4.56
N LEU A 22 39.46 11.68 -3.90
CA LEU A 22 39.42 10.27 -4.32
C LEU A 22 38.03 9.64 -4.12
N VAL A 23 37.29 10.01 -3.07
CA VAL A 23 35.91 9.54 -2.87
C VAL A 23 34.99 10.10 -3.95
N ASP A 24 35.19 11.35 -4.38
CA ASP A 24 34.39 11.98 -5.44
C ASP A 24 34.71 11.45 -6.85
N HIS A 25 35.98 11.10 -7.13
CA HIS A 25 36.42 10.69 -8.48
C HIS A 25 36.60 9.18 -8.70
N VAL A 26 36.77 8.37 -7.64
CA VAL A 26 37.12 6.93 -7.75
C VAL A 26 36.06 6.02 -7.13
N SER A 27 35.17 6.52 -6.27
CA SER A 27 34.05 5.70 -5.83
C SER A 27 33.04 5.60 -6.98
N PRO A 28 32.68 4.38 -7.44
CA PRO A 28 31.36 4.20 -8.03
C PRO A 28 30.41 4.79 -7.01
N ARG A 29 29.54 5.71 -7.44
CA ARG A 29 28.39 6.10 -6.63
C ARG A 29 27.73 4.78 -6.25
N LEU A 30 27.87 4.37 -4.99
CA LEU A 30 26.93 3.43 -4.37
C LEU A 30 25.56 3.90 -4.84
N PRO A 31 24.70 3.00 -5.34
CA PRO A 31 23.45 3.42 -5.94
C PRO A 31 22.84 4.37 -4.93
N HIS A 32 22.65 5.60 -5.40
CA HIS A 32 21.82 6.58 -4.76
C HIS A 32 20.67 5.77 -4.15
N ARG A 33 20.53 5.76 -2.82
CA ARG A 33 19.33 5.21 -2.19
C ARG A 33 18.23 6.08 -2.75
N ARG A 34 17.74 5.65 -3.90
CA ARG A 34 16.64 6.22 -4.60
C ARG A 34 15.52 5.88 -3.64
N THR A 35 14.96 6.91 -3.02
CA THR A 35 13.59 6.87 -2.55
C THR A 35 12.74 6.59 -3.79
N GLU A 36 12.77 5.36 -4.30
CA GLU A 36 11.82 4.91 -5.30
C GLU A 36 10.53 4.73 -4.52
N ILE A 37 9.62 5.69 -4.70
CA ILE A 37 8.21 5.54 -4.35
C ILE A 37 7.79 4.18 -4.93
N SER A 38 7.27 3.28 -4.09
CA SER A 38 6.87 1.96 -4.58
C SER A 38 5.81 2.13 -5.69
N PRO A 39 5.73 1.22 -6.69
CA PRO A 39 4.72 1.31 -7.74
C PRO A 39 3.29 1.46 -7.19
N ILE A 40 3.01 0.79 -6.08
CA ILE A 40 1.75 0.89 -5.33
C ILE A 40 1.56 2.29 -4.77
N GLN A 41 2.58 2.87 -4.11
CA GLN A 41 2.51 4.23 -3.59
C GLN A 41 2.29 5.26 -4.71
N GLN A 42 2.94 5.07 -5.85
CA GLN A 42 2.79 5.97 -7.00
C GLN A 42 1.37 5.90 -7.57
N CYS A 43 0.80 4.69 -7.68
CA CYS A 43 -0.57 4.49 -8.13
C CYS A 43 -1.59 5.12 -7.16
N LEU A 44 -1.45 4.85 -5.85
CA LEU A 44 -2.35 5.41 -4.84
C LEU A 44 -2.34 6.95 -4.87
N GLN A 45 -1.18 7.57 -5.12
CA GLN A 45 -1.08 9.02 -5.26
C GLN A 45 -1.73 9.55 -6.55
N SER A 46 -1.71 8.80 -7.65
CA SER A 46 -2.34 9.21 -8.91
C SER A 46 -3.86 9.03 -8.90
N GLU A 47 -4.37 8.04 -8.19
CA GLU A 47 -5.82 7.77 -8.07
C GLU A 47 -6.52 8.68 -7.05
N ALA A 48 -5.82 9.69 -6.50
CA ALA A 48 -6.38 10.67 -5.56
C ALA A 48 -7.58 11.47 -6.13
N GLU A 49 -7.72 11.52 -7.46
CA GLU A 49 -8.81 12.22 -8.18
C GLU A 49 -9.81 11.25 -8.84
N ALA A 50 -9.74 9.94 -8.55
CA ALA A 50 -10.62 8.96 -9.18
C ALA A 50 -12.10 9.27 -8.91
N GLU A 51 -12.90 9.37 -9.97
CA GLU A 51 -14.36 9.54 -9.88
C GLU A 51 -15.04 8.29 -9.28
N ASN A 52 -14.39 7.12 -9.42
CA ASN A 52 -14.83 5.84 -8.92
C ASN A 52 -13.90 5.34 -7.81
N VAL A 53 -14.38 5.36 -6.56
CA VAL A 53 -13.61 4.97 -5.38
C VAL A 53 -13.03 3.57 -5.47
N CYS A 54 -13.68 2.65 -6.19
CA CYS A 54 -13.19 1.28 -6.30
C CYS A 54 -11.87 1.20 -7.09
N GLU A 55 -11.62 2.11 -8.04
CA GLU A 55 -10.42 2.09 -8.91
C GLU A 55 -9.12 2.27 -8.12
N VAL A 56 -9.18 2.96 -6.97
CA VAL A 56 -8.06 3.07 -6.03
C VAL A 56 -7.55 1.70 -5.59
N PHE A 57 -8.43 0.70 -5.49
CA PHE A 57 -8.06 -0.65 -5.03
C PHE A 57 -7.31 -1.47 -6.08
N LEU A 58 -7.37 -1.08 -7.36
CA LEU A 58 -6.54 -1.70 -8.41
C LEU A 58 -5.04 -1.47 -8.16
N CYS A 59 -4.68 -0.40 -7.44
CA CYS A 59 -3.29 -0.14 -7.06
C CYS A 59 -2.69 -1.26 -6.19
N LEU A 60 -3.51 -1.97 -5.41
CA LEU A 60 -3.08 -3.09 -4.57
C LEU A 60 -2.81 -4.36 -5.38
N GLU A 61 -3.39 -4.45 -6.59
CA GLU A 61 -3.28 -5.60 -7.49
C GLU A 61 -2.17 -5.44 -8.54
N LEU A 62 -1.45 -4.30 -8.53
CA LEU A 62 -0.35 -4.02 -9.47
C LEU A 62 0.85 -4.95 -9.29
N ASP A 63 1.06 -5.45 -8.07
CA ASP A 63 2.12 -6.41 -7.78
C ASP A 63 1.52 -7.77 -7.46
N ASP A 64 1.56 -8.66 -8.45
CA ASP A 64 1.12 -10.05 -8.33
C ASP A 64 1.87 -10.84 -7.24
N THR A 65 2.99 -10.32 -6.72
CA THR A 65 3.75 -10.96 -5.63
C THR A 65 3.11 -10.75 -4.26
N CYS A 66 2.39 -9.65 -4.04
CA CYS A 66 1.80 -9.35 -2.72
C CYS A 66 0.44 -10.01 -2.46
N LEU A 67 -0.19 -10.58 -3.50
CA LEU A 67 -1.45 -11.33 -3.40
C LEU A 67 -2.60 -10.60 -2.66
N ILE A 68 -2.57 -9.27 -2.62
CA ILE A 68 -3.66 -8.46 -2.07
C ILE A 68 -4.69 -8.28 -3.16
N LYS A 69 -5.70 -9.14 -3.18
CA LYS A 69 -6.72 -9.22 -4.24
C LYS A 69 -8.12 -9.19 -3.66
N GLY A 70 -9.08 -8.75 -4.47
CA GLY A 70 -10.51 -8.89 -4.18
C GLY A 70 -11.15 -7.68 -3.51
N LEU A 71 -10.38 -6.70 -3.02
CA LEU A 71 -10.94 -5.46 -2.49
C LEU A 71 -11.63 -4.62 -3.58
N TYR A 72 -11.07 -4.62 -4.80
CA TYR A 72 -11.71 -4.04 -5.98
C TYR A 72 -13.07 -4.71 -6.27
N ASP A 73 -13.07 -6.03 -6.41
CA ASP A 73 -14.26 -6.82 -6.73
C ASP A 73 -15.34 -6.69 -5.64
N LEU A 74 -14.92 -6.65 -4.37
CA LEU A 74 -15.80 -6.42 -3.24
C LEU A 74 -16.49 -5.06 -3.33
N CYS A 75 -15.72 -4.00 -3.55
CA CYS A 75 -16.24 -2.64 -3.72
C CYS A 75 -17.25 -2.57 -4.87
N VAL A 76 -16.87 -3.04 -6.05
CA VAL A 76 -17.74 -3.06 -7.23
C VAL A 76 -19.02 -3.84 -6.96
N SER A 77 -18.93 -4.98 -6.29
CA SER A 77 -20.10 -5.80 -5.94
C SER A 77 -21.06 -5.09 -4.99
N PHE A 78 -20.56 -4.41 -3.96
CA PHE A 78 -21.40 -3.60 -3.07
C PHE A 78 -22.07 -2.44 -3.80
N PHE A 79 -21.33 -1.67 -4.59
CA PHE A 79 -21.90 -0.56 -5.35
C PHE A 79 -22.93 -1.02 -6.39
N ARG A 80 -22.72 -2.18 -7.03
CA ARG A 80 -23.71 -2.80 -7.94
C ARG A 80 -25.01 -3.13 -7.21
N ASN A 81 -24.93 -3.60 -5.97
CA ASN A 81 -26.08 -4.01 -5.17
C ASN A 81 -26.63 -2.92 -4.25
N THR A 82 -26.06 -1.71 -4.26
CA THR A 82 -26.32 -0.66 -3.26
C THR A 82 -27.80 -0.32 -3.10
N ASN A 83 -28.55 -0.31 -4.21
CA ASN A 83 -29.99 -0.01 -4.20
C ASN A 83 -30.85 -1.06 -3.47
N ASN A 84 -30.29 -2.23 -3.16
CA ASN A 84 -30.96 -3.27 -2.38
C ASN A 84 -30.79 -3.07 -0.86
N PHE A 85 -29.90 -2.16 -0.44
CA PHE A 85 -29.65 -1.83 0.97
C PHE A 85 -30.61 -0.74 1.45
N SER A 86 -30.86 -0.71 2.77
CA SER A 86 -31.48 0.42 3.45
C SER A 86 -30.69 1.70 3.20
N GLU A 87 -31.30 2.86 3.43
CA GLU A 87 -30.62 4.18 3.35
C GLU A 87 -29.33 4.19 4.18
N SER A 88 -29.40 3.76 5.43
CA SER A 88 -28.22 3.61 6.30
C SER A 88 -27.19 2.58 5.80
N GLY A 89 -27.62 1.59 5.02
CA GLY A 89 -26.72 0.62 4.39
C GLY A 89 -26.01 1.20 3.16
N GLN A 90 -26.70 2.05 2.40
CA GLN A 90 -26.09 2.80 1.28
C GLN A 90 -25.02 3.78 1.79
N GLU A 91 -25.33 4.52 2.86
CA GLU A 91 -24.36 5.39 3.55
C GLU A 91 -23.16 4.60 4.08
N TRP A 92 -23.40 3.40 4.63
CA TRP A 92 -22.34 2.52 5.09
C TRP A 92 -21.42 2.08 3.94
N ILE A 93 -21.98 1.72 2.77
CA ILE A 93 -21.21 1.31 1.58
C ILE A 93 -20.34 2.48 1.11
N GLU A 94 -20.95 3.63 0.81
CA GLU A 94 -20.25 4.80 0.30
C GLU A 94 -19.17 5.27 1.29
N GLY A 95 -19.55 5.39 2.56
CA GLY A 95 -18.67 5.86 3.60
C GLY A 95 -17.49 4.94 3.90
N SER A 96 -17.73 3.62 4.00
CA SER A 96 -16.67 2.67 4.33
C SER A 96 -15.63 2.57 3.22
N PHE A 97 -16.04 2.45 1.96
CA PHE A 97 -15.09 2.35 0.84
C PHE A 97 -14.34 3.68 0.61
N SER A 98 -15.01 4.82 0.81
CA SER A 98 -14.34 6.12 0.78
C SER A 98 -13.30 6.27 1.90
N CYS A 99 -13.59 5.79 3.10
CA CYS A 99 -12.65 5.75 4.22
C CYS A 99 -11.42 4.89 3.89
N ILE A 100 -11.63 3.69 3.33
CA ILE A 100 -10.53 2.79 2.96
C ILE A 100 -9.66 3.45 1.89
N ALA A 101 -10.26 3.94 0.80
CA ALA A 101 -9.55 4.60 -0.29
C ALA A 101 -8.76 5.82 0.20
N ALA A 102 -9.39 6.72 0.96
CA ALA A 102 -8.75 7.91 1.49
C ALA A 102 -7.60 7.58 2.45
N THR A 103 -7.74 6.52 3.26
CA THR A 103 -6.68 6.05 4.16
C THR A 103 -5.51 5.47 3.36
N LEU A 104 -5.79 4.64 2.34
CA LEU A 104 -4.76 4.07 1.47
C LEU A 104 -3.95 5.15 0.74
N GLN A 105 -4.62 6.18 0.21
CA GLN A 105 -3.98 7.31 -0.49
C GLN A 105 -3.06 8.14 0.42
N GLN A 106 -3.27 8.09 1.74
CA GLN A 106 -2.43 8.76 2.74
C GLN A 106 -1.25 7.91 3.20
N ILE A 107 -1.18 6.63 2.84
CA ILE A 107 -0.05 5.78 3.21
C ILE A 107 1.21 6.28 2.49
N VAL A 108 2.24 6.53 3.28
CA VAL A 108 3.55 6.95 2.80
C VAL A 108 4.63 6.10 3.45
N GLY A 109 5.55 5.56 2.66
CA GLY A 109 6.80 5.02 3.18
C GLY A 109 7.12 3.57 2.84
N PRO A 110 8.20 3.03 3.43
CA PRO A 110 8.79 1.75 3.06
C PRO A 110 7.94 0.52 3.45
N ASP A 111 6.88 0.69 4.24
CA ASP A 111 5.96 -0.41 4.58
C ASP A 111 5.15 -0.91 3.37
N LEU A 112 5.14 -0.13 2.28
CA LEU A 112 4.57 -0.54 0.99
C LEU A 112 5.50 -1.45 0.17
N GLU A 113 6.73 -1.71 0.64
CA GLU A 113 7.73 -2.58 -0.03
C GLU A 113 7.72 -4.03 0.51
N ASP A 114 7.00 -4.30 1.61
CA ASP A 114 6.88 -5.61 2.26
C ASP A 114 5.43 -6.10 2.19
N CYS A 115 5.17 -7.14 1.38
CA CYS A 115 3.83 -7.64 1.12
C CYS A 115 3.09 -8.12 2.39
N ASP A 116 3.79 -8.68 3.37
CA ASP A 116 3.17 -9.16 4.61
C ASP A 116 2.68 -7.98 5.46
N ARG A 117 3.47 -6.91 5.49
CA ARG A 117 3.09 -5.65 6.16
C ARG A 117 1.97 -4.96 5.42
N LEU A 118 2.05 -4.88 4.10
CA LEU A 118 1.04 -4.27 3.27
C LEU A 118 -0.32 -4.98 3.44
N GLY A 119 -0.34 -6.32 3.39
CA GLY A 119 -1.55 -7.10 3.63
C GLY A 119 -2.12 -6.86 5.03
N SER A 120 -1.27 -6.87 6.06
CA SER A 120 -1.69 -6.58 7.44
C SER A 120 -2.26 -5.16 7.59
N LEU A 121 -1.65 -4.18 6.91
CA LEU A 121 -2.08 -2.79 6.91
C LEU A 121 -3.44 -2.63 6.24
N VAL A 122 -3.64 -3.24 5.06
CA VAL A 122 -4.93 -3.21 4.34
C VAL A 122 -6.04 -3.81 5.21
N LEU A 123 -5.80 -4.98 5.82
CA LEU A 123 -6.78 -5.61 6.72
C LEU A 123 -7.14 -4.73 7.92
N THR A 124 -6.13 -4.06 8.51
CA THR A 124 -6.34 -3.13 9.63
C THR A 124 -7.22 -1.96 9.19
N ILE A 125 -6.99 -1.42 8.00
CA ILE A 125 -7.78 -0.30 7.44
C ILE A 125 -9.22 -0.74 7.16
N GLU A 126 -9.42 -1.93 6.56
CA GLU A 126 -10.76 -2.48 6.33
C GLU A 126 -11.53 -2.64 7.65
N GLU A 127 -10.91 -3.25 8.66
CA GLU A 127 -11.52 -3.45 9.98
C GLU A 127 -11.91 -2.10 10.62
N GLU A 128 -11.00 -1.13 10.62
CA GLU A 128 -11.24 0.19 11.20
C GLU A 128 -12.36 0.93 10.46
N CYS A 129 -12.32 1.01 9.13
CA CYS A 129 -13.33 1.72 8.35
C CYS A 129 -14.70 1.06 8.45
N PHE A 130 -14.80 -0.27 8.33
CA PHE A 130 -16.08 -0.98 8.46
C PHE A 130 -16.68 -0.83 9.87
N SER A 131 -15.82 -0.86 10.90
CA SER A 131 -16.23 -0.65 12.29
C SER A 131 -16.73 0.77 12.53
N ASN A 132 -15.98 1.78 12.07
CA ASN A 132 -16.31 3.20 12.23
C ASN A 132 -17.65 3.59 11.59
N TYR A 133 -17.99 2.99 10.45
CA TYR A 133 -19.28 3.21 9.80
C TYR A 133 -20.41 2.33 10.38
N GLY A 134 -20.10 1.35 11.24
CA GLY A 134 -21.08 0.58 11.98
C GLY A 134 -21.51 -0.72 11.32
N ILE A 135 -20.55 -1.59 11.00
CA ILE A 135 -20.79 -2.91 10.38
C ILE A 135 -21.87 -3.74 11.08
N CYS A 136 -21.94 -3.73 12.42
CA CYS A 136 -22.95 -4.49 13.16
C CYS A 136 -24.39 -4.07 12.83
N GLN A 137 -24.62 -2.77 12.62
CA GLN A 137 -25.94 -2.26 12.22
C GLN A 137 -26.22 -2.58 10.76
N MET A 138 -25.21 -2.43 9.90
CA MET A 138 -25.31 -2.80 8.49
C MET A 138 -25.74 -4.27 8.35
N VAL A 139 -25.03 -5.19 8.99
CA VAL A 139 -25.33 -6.64 8.96
C VAL A 139 -26.74 -6.92 9.50
N ARG A 140 -27.11 -6.32 10.64
CA ARG A 140 -28.41 -6.59 11.29
C ARG A 140 -29.61 -6.23 10.41
N TYR A 141 -29.51 -5.15 9.64
CA TYR A 141 -30.63 -4.64 8.86
C TYR A 141 -30.54 -4.96 7.36
N ASN A 142 -29.39 -5.44 6.87
CA ASN A 142 -29.14 -5.68 5.44
C ASN A 142 -28.55 -7.08 5.15
N ALA A 143 -28.84 -8.09 5.99
CA ALA A 143 -28.26 -9.44 5.86
C ALA A 143 -28.41 -10.05 4.44
N GLY A 144 -29.60 -9.97 3.83
CA GLY A 144 -29.82 -10.54 2.49
C GLY A 144 -29.01 -9.85 1.38
N PRO A 145 -29.13 -8.51 1.20
CA PRO A 145 -28.28 -7.76 0.27
C PRO A 145 -26.77 -7.94 0.52
N LEU A 146 -26.36 -8.03 1.79
CA LEU A 146 -24.97 -8.31 2.17
C LEU A 146 -24.51 -9.68 1.65
N GLU A 147 -25.28 -10.74 1.91
CA GLU A 147 -24.98 -12.08 1.42
C GLU A 147 -24.87 -12.11 -0.11
N ALA A 148 -25.76 -11.40 -0.82
CA ALA A 148 -25.71 -11.30 -2.28
C ALA A 148 -24.45 -10.57 -2.79
N SER A 149 -24.03 -9.49 -2.12
CA SER A 149 -22.79 -8.78 -2.46
C SER A 149 -21.56 -9.63 -2.25
N LEU A 150 -21.48 -10.38 -1.14
CA LEU A 150 -20.35 -11.26 -0.83
C LEU A 150 -20.30 -12.48 -1.75
N ALA A 151 -21.45 -13.08 -2.08
CA ALA A 151 -21.52 -14.23 -2.98
C ALA A 151 -21.12 -13.89 -4.42
N SER A 152 -21.39 -12.65 -4.85
CA SER A 152 -21.17 -12.22 -6.23
C SER A 152 -19.79 -11.61 -6.48
N ALA A 153 -18.99 -11.42 -5.43
CA ALA A 153 -17.58 -11.06 -5.52
C ALA A 153 -16.63 -12.28 -5.51
N ASP A 154 -17.17 -13.52 -5.51
CA ASP A 154 -16.40 -14.78 -5.43
C ASP A 154 -15.45 -14.89 -4.21
N ILE A 155 -15.64 -14.03 -3.21
CA ILE A 155 -14.81 -13.95 -1.99
C ILE A 155 -14.89 -15.24 -1.17
N MET A 156 -16.01 -15.95 -1.25
CA MET A 156 -16.20 -17.22 -0.54
C MET A 156 -15.48 -18.41 -1.19
N THR A 157 -15.06 -18.33 -2.46
CA THR A 157 -14.29 -19.42 -3.12
C THR A 157 -12.79 -19.12 -3.17
N GLN A 158 -12.40 -17.85 -3.02
CA GLN A 158 -11.02 -17.43 -2.78
C GLN A 158 -10.65 -17.72 -1.32
N LYS A 159 -10.60 -19.02 -1.02
CA LYS A 159 -9.99 -19.60 0.16
C LYS A 159 -8.69 -18.86 0.39
N TYR A 160 -8.64 -18.04 1.44
CA TYR A 160 -7.42 -17.44 1.98
C TYR A 160 -6.26 -18.41 1.75
N VAL A 161 -5.39 -18.10 0.80
CA VAL A 161 -4.05 -18.68 0.72
C VAL A 161 -3.26 -17.96 1.82
N ILE A 162 -3.67 -18.21 3.06
CA ILE A 162 -2.83 -18.04 4.22
C ILE A 162 -2.41 -19.47 4.54
N ASP A 163 -1.47 -20.00 3.75
CA ASP A 163 -0.62 -21.07 4.22
C ASP A 163 0.27 -20.46 5.31
N TYR A 164 -0.19 -20.53 6.55
CA TYR A 164 0.70 -20.35 7.70
C TYR A 164 1.56 -21.62 7.82
N PRO A 165 2.89 -21.52 8.00
CA PRO A 165 3.74 -22.67 8.25
C PRO A 165 3.41 -23.41 9.56
#